data_AF-A0A4Q5TZL0-F1
#
_entry.id   AF-A0A4Q5TZL0-F1
#
_cell.length_a   1.000
_cell.length_b   1.000
_cell.length_c   1.000
_cell.angle_alpha   90.00
_cell.angle_beta   90.00
_cell.angle_gamma   90.00
#
_symmetry.space_group_name_H-M   'P 1'
#
loop_
_entity.id
_entity.type
_entity.pdbx_description
1 polymer ?
#
loop_
_entity_poly.entity_id
_entity_poly.type
_entity_poly.pdbx_seq_one_letter_code
_entity_poly.pdbx_strand_id
1 'polypeptide(L)'
;ASIGLFDVQGGAAAQPRMQLASPIFDKVTITLDRKYYPGESIRIVTRNNSSKNLYIQRVAFQGKDLATPSVSFRELVNGGSLEYTMGDTPGATLK
;
A
#
# COMPACT_ATOMS: atom_id res chain seq x y z
N ALA A 1 -7.96 -8.01 2.38
CA ALA A 1 -6.53 -7.94 2.73
C ALA A 1 -6.31 -6.82 3.74
N SER A 2 -6.23 -7.13 5.03
CA SER A 2 -6.40 -6.16 6.14
C SER A 2 -5.37 -5.02 6.18
N ILE A 3 -4.15 -5.26 5.71
CA ILE A 3 -3.07 -4.25 5.72
C ILE A 3 -3.08 -3.34 4.48
N GLY A 4 -4.03 -3.53 3.56
CA GLY A 4 -4.15 -2.72 2.33
C GLY A 4 -3.29 -3.18 1.15
N LEU A 5 -2.57 -4.30 1.26
CA LEU A 5 -1.75 -4.87 0.17
C LEU A 5 -2.07 -6.35 -0.04
N PHE A 6 -2.03 -6.80 -1.29
CA PHE A 6 -2.22 -8.19 -1.69
C PHE A 6 -1.39 -8.50 -2.95
N ASP A 7 -0.85 -9.71 -3.07
CA ASP A 7 -0.23 -10.18 -4.33
C ASP A 7 -1.14 -11.23 -4.98
N VAL A 8 -1.72 -10.87 -6.12
CA VAL A 8 -2.61 -11.76 -6.89
C VAL A 8 -1.87 -12.96 -7.49
N GLN A 9 -0.58 -12.82 -7.79
CA GLN A 9 0.24 -13.87 -8.42
C GLN A 9 1.05 -14.69 -7.41
N GLY A 10 0.86 -14.46 -6.11
CA GLY A 10 1.49 -15.25 -5.05
C GLY A 10 3.02 -15.26 -5.10
N GLY A 11 3.65 -14.16 -5.53
CA GLY A 11 5.10 -14.04 -5.65
C GLY A 11 5.73 -14.73 -6.86
N ALA A 12 4.93 -15.34 -7.74
CA ALA A 12 5.45 -16.10 -8.89
C ALA A 12 5.79 -15.23 -10.12
N ALA A 13 5.38 -13.97 -10.13
CA ALA A 13 5.70 -13.05 -11.23
C ALA A 13 7.21 -12.75 -11.26
N ALA A 14 7.80 -12.69 -12.46
CA ALA A 14 9.21 -12.28 -12.60
C ALA A 14 9.48 -10.87 -12.06
N GLN A 15 8.46 -9.99 -12.11
CA GLN A 15 8.47 -8.67 -11.48
C GLN A 15 7.24 -8.54 -10.58
N PRO A 16 7.32 -8.96 -9.30
CA PRO A 16 6.19 -8.94 -8.39
C PRO A 16 5.66 -7.53 -8.14
N ARG A 17 4.33 -7.41 -8.06
CA ARG A 17 3.63 -6.17 -7.73
C ARG A 17 2.58 -6.46 -6.67
N MET A 18 2.47 -5.58 -5.70
CA MET A 18 1.42 -5.65 -4.68
C MET A 18 0.24 -4.79 -5.15
N GLN A 19 -0.94 -5.39 -5.27
CA GLN A 19 -2.19 -4.69 -5.53
C GLN A 19 -2.68 -3.97 -4.26
N LEU A 20 -3.27 -2.80 -4.46
CA LEU A 20 -3.84 -1.99 -3.39
C LEU A 20 -5.22 -2.55 -3.00
N ALA A 21 -5.48 -2.62 -1.71
CA ALA A 21 -6.76 -2.98 -1.12
C ALA A 21 -7.12 -1.98 -0.02
N SER A 22 -8.38 -1.97 0.42
CA SER A 22 -8.83 -1.12 1.52
C SER A 22 -8.22 -1.62 2.85
N PRO A 23 -7.36 -0.82 3.52
CA PRO A 23 -6.80 -1.18 4.82
C PRO A 23 -7.83 -0.99 5.94
N ILE A 24 -7.72 -1.77 7.01
CA ILE A 24 -8.59 -1.63 8.20
C ILE A 24 -7.87 -0.99 9.39
N PHE A 25 -6.55 -0.88 9.35
CA PHE A 25 -5.72 -0.33 10.41
C PHE A 25 -5.28 1.09 10.08
N ASP A 26 -5.19 1.95 11.09
CA ASP A 26 -4.67 3.33 10.94
C ASP A 26 -3.20 3.34 10.57
N LYS A 27 -2.45 2.37 11.08
CA LYS A 27 -1.02 2.23 10.81
C LYS A 27 -0.58 0.78 10.90
N VAL A 28 0.21 0.36 9.93
CA VAL A 28 0.99 -0.88 9.95
C VAL A 28 2.45 -0.53 9.73
N THR A 29 3.36 -1.19 10.44
CA THR A 29 4.80 -1.07 10.18
C THR A 29 5.35 -2.47 9.99
N ILE A 30 5.92 -2.71 8.81
CA ILE A 30 6.56 -3.96 8.45
C ILE A 30 8.06 -3.73 8.54
N THR A 31 8.72 -4.38 9.50
CA THR A 31 10.17 -4.38 9.59
C THR A 31 10.74 -5.34 8.55
N LEU A 32 11.70 -4.86 7.77
CA LEU A 32 12.36 -5.66 6.73
C LEU A 32 13.68 -6.22 7.28
N ASP A 33 14.01 -7.44 6.84
CA ASP A 33 15.30 -8.03 7.15
C ASP A 33 16.38 -7.44 6.23
N ARG A 34 17.33 -6.72 6.83
CA ARG A 34 18.45 -6.07 6.14
C ARG A 34 19.39 -7.04 5.42
N LYS A 35 19.34 -8.34 5.76
CA LYS A 35 20.07 -9.38 5.02
C LYS A 35 19.54 -9.52 3.59
N TYR A 36 18.25 -9.29 3.37
CA TYR A 36 17.58 -9.53 2.09
C TYR A 36 17.15 -8.24 1.39
N TYR A 37 16.88 -7.18 2.14
CA TYR A 37 16.32 -5.94 1.62
C TYR A 37 17.07 -4.70 2.12
N PRO A 38 17.29 -3.69 1.26
CA PRO A 38 18.05 -2.50 1.64
C PRO A 38 17.27 -1.56 2.57
N GLY A 39 15.93 -1.58 2.53
CA GLY A 39 15.08 -0.79 3.42
C GLY A 39 15.01 -1.37 4.83
N GLU A 40 14.81 -0.50 5.82
CA GLU A 40 14.61 -0.93 7.21
C GLU A 40 13.16 -1.31 7.51
N SER A 41 12.21 -0.50 7.02
CA SER A 41 10.79 -0.74 7.25
C SER A 41 9.92 -0.10 6.17
N ILE A 42 8.73 -0.67 6.00
CA ILE A 42 7.62 -0.09 5.24
C ILE A 42 6.54 0.32 6.22
N ARG A 43 6.11 1.58 6.13
CA ARG A 43 5.00 2.11 6.92
C ARG A 43 3.79 2.25 6.02
N ILE A 44 2.69 1.63 6.42
CA ILE A 44 1.39 1.81 5.76
C ILE A 44 0.57 2.69 6.71
N VAL A 45 0.13 3.86 6.24
CA VAL A 45 -0.58 4.84 7.06
C VAL A 45 -1.92 5.13 6.40
N THR A 46 -3.00 4.99 7.15
CA THR A 46 -4.37 5.20 6.67
C THR A 46 -4.94 6.45 7.34
N ARG A 47 -5.31 7.44 6.53
CA ARG A 47 -5.96 8.67 6.97
C ARG A 47 -7.46 8.56 6.75
N ASN A 48 -8.22 9.12 7.68
CA ASN A 48 -9.68 9.10 7.66
C ASN A 48 -10.26 7.66 7.70
N ASN A 49 -9.58 6.73 8.38
CA ASN A 49 -10.03 5.36 8.54
C ASN A 49 -11.24 5.31 9.47
N SER A 50 -12.36 4.77 9.01
CA SER A 50 -13.56 4.58 9.84
C SER A 50 -14.46 3.50 9.23
N SER A 51 -15.43 3.00 10.00
CA SER A 51 -16.42 2.05 9.49
C SER A 51 -17.30 2.61 8.37
N LYS A 52 -17.32 3.94 8.17
CA LYS A 52 -18.03 4.60 7.06
C LYS A 52 -17.13 4.82 5.85
N ASN A 53 -15.84 5.03 6.06
CA ASN A 53 -14.90 5.41 5.00
C ASN A 53 -14.23 4.18 4.39
N LEU A 54 -14.96 3.48 3.53
CA LEU A 54 -14.53 2.19 2.96
C LEU A 54 -13.68 2.33 1.69
N TYR A 55 -13.74 3.48 1.02
CA TYR A 55 -13.19 3.67 -0.31
C TYR A 55 -11.88 4.45 -0.30
N ILE A 56 -10.91 3.97 -1.06
CA ILE A 56 -9.65 4.65 -1.28
C ILE A 56 -9.89 5.87 -2.18
N GLN A 57 -9.54 7.06 -1.69
CA GLN A 57 -9.61 8.31 -2.44
C GLN A 57 -8.27 8.69 -3.06
N ARG A 58 -7.18 8.35 -2.37
CA ARG A 58 -5.82 8.67 -2.78
C ARG A 58 -4.87 7.65 -2.17
N VAL A 59 -3.86 7.26 -2.93
CA VAL A 59 -2.70 6.51 -2.42
C VAL A 59 -1.42 7.17 -2.90
N ALA A 60 -0.50 7.41 -1.97
CA ALA A 60 0.80 7.95 -2.27
C ALA A 60 1.90 7.05 -1.70
N PHE A 61 2.94 6.81 -2.49
CA PHE A 61 4.15 6.14 -2.04
C PHE A 61 5.30 7.14 -1.98
N GLN A 62 5.95 7.26 -0.82
CA GLN A 62 7.01 8.25 -0.58
C GLN A 62 6.57 9.69 -0.92
N GLY A 63 5.31 10.02 -0.61
CA GLY A 63 4.70 11.33 -0.91
C GLY A 63 4.28 11.54 -2.38
N LYS A 64 4.58 10.61 -3.29
CA LYS A 64 4.19 10.68 -4.71
C LYS A 64 2.93 9.88 -4.97
N ASP A 65 1.99 10.47 -5.70
CA ASP A 65 0.75 9.78 -6.06
C ASP A 65 0.99 8.57 -6.94
N LEU A 66 0.31 7.48 -6.59
CA LEU A 66 0.27 6.31 -7.44
C LEU A 66 -0.76 6.53 -8.54
N ALA A 67 -0.33 6.36 -9.79
CA ALA A 67 -1.24 6.39 -10.94
C ALA A 67 -1.96 5.05 -11.15
N THR A 68 -1.36 3.96 -10.67
CA THR A 68 -1.82 2.58 -10.87
C THR A 68 -2.31 1.94 -9.58
N PRO A 69 -3.25 0.97 -9.62
CA PRO A 69 -3.76 0.26 -8.45
C PRO A 69 -2.77 -0.78 -7.88
N SER A 70 -1.48 -0.59 -8.09
CA SER A 70 -0.43 -1.47 -7.60
C SER A 70 0.88 -0.71 -7.36
N VAL A 71 1.70 -1.27 -6.49
CA VAL A 71 3.07 -0.80 -6.22
C VAL A 71 4.06 -1.92 -6.50
N SER A 72 5.24 -1.57 -7.02
CA SER A 72 6.30 -2.54 -7.26
C SER A 72 6.81 -3.13 -5.95
N PHE A 73 6.98 -4.45 -5.89
CA PHE A 73 7.62 -5.07 -4.73
C PHE A 73 9.05 -4.57 -4.55
N ARG A 74 9.77 -4.32 -5.65
CA ARG A 74 11.13 -3.76 -5.62
C ARG A 74 11.19 -2.37 -4.98
N GLU A 75 10.16 -1.55 -5.19
CA GLU A 75 10.08 -0.23 -4.57
C GLU A 75 9.75 -0.33 -3.08
N LEU A 76 8.82 -1.23 -2.73
CA LEU A 76 8.44 -1.49 -1.34
C LEU A 76 9.63 -1.94 -0.49
N VAL A 77 10.46 -2.86 -0.97
CA VAL A 77 11.60 -3.39 -0.18
C VAL A 77 12.73 -2.38 0.03
N ASN A 78 12.70 -1.23 -0.65
CA ASN A 78 13.59 -0.11 -0.33
C ASN A 78 13.11 0.66 0.92
N GLY A 79 11.97 0.28 1.48
CA GLY A 79 11.35 0.93 2.63
C GLY A 79 10.60 2.21 2.26
N GLY A 80 10.09 2.90 3.28
CA GLY A 80 9.40 4.17 3.12
C GLY A 80 7.96 4.15 3.63
N SER A 81 7.12 5.03 3.08
CA SER A 81 5.73 5.22 3.51
C SER A 81 4.75 5.05 2.35
N LEU A 82 3.72 4.24 2.55
CA LEU A 82 2.55 4.10 1.70
C LEU A 82 1.34 4.69 2.44
N GLU A 83 0.81 5.79 1.93
CA GLU A 83 -0.22 6.59 2.58
C GLU A 83 -1.54 6.46 1.83
N TYR A 84 -2.57 6.02 2.53
CA TYR A 84 -3.94 5.93 2.05
C TYR A 84 -4.76 7.09 2.63
N THR A 85 -5.60 7.69 1.80
CA THR A 85 -6.68 8.57 2.25
C THR A 85 -8.02 7.91 1.92
N MET A 86 -8.84 7.68 2.94
CA MET A 86 -10.12 7.00 2.82
C MET A 86 -11.31 7.98 2.75
N GLY A 87 -12.42 7.54 2.17
CA GLY A 87 -13.67 8.27 2.04
C GLY A 87 -14.89 7.34 1.99
N ASP A 88 -16.08 7.90 2.16
CA ASP A 88 -17.37 7.19 2.25
C ASP A 88 -18.05 6.94 0.89
N THR A 89 -17.48 7.50 -0.18
CA THR A 89 -17.97 7.39 -1.56
C THR A 89 -16.89 6.80 -2.45
N PRO A 90 -17.24 6.08 -3.54
CA PRO A 90 -16.25 5.56 -4.47
C PRO A 90 -15.30 6.65 -5.00
N GLY A 91 -13.99 6.42 -4.85
CA GLY A 91 -12.95 7.33 -5.34
C GLY A 91 -12.76 7.26 -6.86
N ALA A 92 -11.95 8.15 -7.40
CA ALA A 92 -11.58 8.14 -8.82
C ALA A 92 -10.76 6.88 -9.16
N THR A 93 -11.01 6.32 -10.34
CA THR A 93 -10.32 5.11 -10.82
C THR A 93 -8.84 5.39 -11.05
N LEU A 94 -7.97 4.69 -10.33
CA LEU A 94 -6.55 4.57 -10.67
C LEU A 94 -6.43 3.83 -12.01
N LYS A 95 -5.59 4.33 -12.91
CA LYS A 95 -5.48 3.82 -14.29
C LYS A 95 -4.62 2.56 -14.39
#